data_AF-A0A925DNJ6-F1
#
_entry.id   AF-A0A925DNJ6-F1
#
_cell.length_a   1.000
_cell.length_b   1.000
_cell.length_c   1.000
_cell.angle_alpha   90.00
_cell.angle_beta   90.00
_cell.angle_gamma   90.00
#
_symmetry.space_group_name_H-M   'P 1'
#
loop_
_entity.id
_entity.type
_entity.pdbx_description
1 polymer ?
#
loop_
_entity_poly.entity_id
_entity_poly.type
_entity_poly.pdbx_seq_one_letter_code
_entity_poly.pdbx_strand_id
1 'polypeptide(L)' 'MENSEKCQLCGRELGGEISRHHLIPVSRGGAGTETIPLHKICHTKVHSVLNEKELEREYNTMEKI' A
#
# COMPACT_ATOMS: atom_id res chain seq x y z
N MET A 1 -24.07 -7.68 -6.52
CA MET A 1 -23.41 -6.94 -5.43
C MET A 1 -21.97 -6.79 -5.86
N GLU A 2 -21.64 -5.68 -6.53
CA GLU A 2 -20.24 -5.39 -6.91
C GLU A 2 -19.49 -5.02 -5.63
N ASN A 3 -18.72 -5.99 -5.12
CA ASN A 3 -17.77 -5.73 -4.06
C ASN A 3 -16.52 -5.13 -4.71
N SER A 4 -16.65 -3.90 -5.24
CA SER A 4 -15.50 -3.12 -5.71
C SER A 4 -14.65 -2.79 -4.49
N GLU A 5 -13.55 -3.53 -4.29
CA GLU A 5 -12.54 -3.13 -3.31
C GLU A 5 -12.09 -1.70 -3.63
N LYS A 6 -11.89 -0.87 -2.61
CA LYS A 6 -11.40 0.50 -2.79
C LYS A 6 -9.91 0.56 -2.48
N CYS A 7 -9.19 1.34 -3.27
CA CYS A 7 -7.79 1.62 -3.04
C CYS A 7 -7.65 2.35 -1.72
N GLN A 8 -6.88 1.77 -0.79
CA GLN A 8 -6.71 2.32 0.55
C GLN A 8 -5.93 3.65 0.55
N LEU A 9 -5.19 3.98 -0.52
CA LEU A 9 -4.47 5.25 -0.65
C LEU A 9 -5.34 6.39 -1.22
N CYS A 10 -6.11 6.12 -2.29
CA CYS A 10 -6.82 7.19 -3.02
C CYS A 10 -8.35 7.13 -2.91
N GLY A 11 -8.91 6.10 -2.27
CA GLY A 11 -10.34 5.91 -2.03
C GLY A 11 -11.17 5.56 -3.27
N ARG A 12 -10.58 5.52 -4.47
CA ARG A 12 -11.26 5.14 -5.71
C ARG A 12 -11.40 3.62 -5.82
N GLU A 13 -12.41 3.18 -6.57
CA GLU A 13 -12.62 1.76 -6.86
C GLU A 13 -11.38 1.16 -7.51
N LEU A 14 -10.99 -0.02 -7.03
CA LEU A 14 -9.97 -0.84 -7.65
C LEU A 14 -10.59 -1.48 -8.90
N GLY A 15 -9.96 -1.22 -10.04
CA GLY A 15 -10.26 -1.90 -11.29
C GLY A 15 -9.53 -3.24 -11.37
N GLY A 16 -9.23 -3.68 -12.60
CA GLY A 16 -8.67 -5.00 -12.89
C GLY A 16 -7.50 -5.45 -12.00
N GLU A 17 -6.28 -4.94 -12.24
CA GLU A 17 -5.11 -5.39 -11.49
C GLU A 17 -4.93 -4.66 -10.15
N ILE A 18 -5.08 -5.42 -9.06
CA ILE A 18 -4.87 -4.97 -7.67
C ILE A 18 -3.46 -5.36 -7.23
N SER A 19 -2.73 -4.41 -6.64
CA SER A 19 -1.43 -4.64 -6.04
C SER A 19 -1.52 -4.63 -4.53
N ARG A 20 -0.97 -5.66 -3.88
CA ARG A 20 -0.89 -5.75 -2.42
C ARG A 20 0.38 -5.06 -1.95
N HIS A 21 0.22 -4.00 -1.17
CA HIS A 21 1.35 -3.23 -0.63
C HIS A 21 1.58 -3.57 0.84
N HIS A 22 2.85 -3.76 1.21
CA HIS A 22 3.25 -3.91 2.60
C HIS A 22 3.62 -2.54 3.17
N LEU A 23 2.92 -2.12 4.23
CA LEU A 23 3.21 -0.86 4.92
C LEU A 23 4.61 -0.86 5.55
N ILE A 24 5.06 -2.03 6.01
CA ILE A 24 6.44 -2.26 6.41
C ILE A 24 7.10 -3.04 5.26
N PRO A 25 8.21 -2.55 4.67
CA PRO A 25 8.90 -3.29 3.63
C PRO A 25 9.29 -4.71 4.09
N VAL A 26 9.18 -5.70 3.19
CA VAL A 26 9.56 -7.09 3.48
C VAL A 26 11.02 -7.19 3.93
N SER A 27 11.90 -6.39 3.32
CA SER A 27 13.32 -6.25 3.66
C SER A 27 13.58 -5.74 5.09
N ARG A 28 12.56 -5.15 5.73
CA ARG A 28 12.59 -4.57 7.08
C ARG A 28 11.75 -5.38 8.09
N GLY A 29 11.38 -6.61 7.75
CA GLY A 29 10.60 -7.48 8.63
C GLY A 29 9.09 -7.40 8.45
N GLY A 30 8.60 -6.74 7.39
CA GLY A 30 7.18 -6.75 7.03
C GLY A 30 6.70 -8.05 6.37
N ALA A 31 7.53 -9.09 6.31
CA ALA A 31 7.13 -10.38 5.77
C ALA A 31 6.02 -10.99 6.65
N GLY A 32 4.84 -11.23 6.06
CA GLY A 32 3.70 -11.81 6.79
C GLY A 32 2.85 -10.81 7.58
N THR A 33 3.11 -9.50 7.46
CA THR A 33 2.20 -8.47 7.97
C THR A 33 1.01 -8.29 7.04
N GLU A 34 -0.04 -7.61 7.53
CA GLU A 34 -1.18 -7.26 6.69
C GLU A 34 -0.73 -6.43 5.48
N THR A 35 -1.41 -6.66 4.35
CA THR A 35 -1.19 -5.93 3.12
C THR A 35 -2.44 -5.19 2.72
N ILE A 36 -2.26 -4.00 2.19
CA ILE A 36 -3.36 -3.15 1.75
C ILE A 36 -3.53 -3.23 0.24
N PRO A 37 -4.78 -3.21 -0.26
CA PRO A 37 -5.03 -3.23 -1.70
C PRO A 37 -4.89 -1.82 -2.28
N LEU A 38 -4.00 -1.68 -3.27
CA LEU A 38 -3.73 -0.43 -3.99
C LEU A 38 -3.80 -0.65 -5.51
N HIS A 39 -4.06 0.43 -6.25
CA HIS A 39 -3.79 0.44 -7.69
C HIS A 39 -2.28 0.29 -7.93
N LYS A 40 -1.90 -0.31 -9.05
CA LYS A 40 -0.49 -0.37 -9.49
C LYS A 40 0.16 1.01 -9.50
N ILE A 41 -0.54 2.04 -10.00
CA ILE A 41 -0.05 3.42 -10.03
C ILE A 41 0.13 4.02 -8.63
N CYS A 42 -0.82 3.78 -7.72
CA CYS A 42 -0.73 4.22 -6.33
C CYS A 42 0.45 3.57 -5.62
N HIS A 43 0.63 2.27 -5.81
CA HIS A 43 1.76 1.52 -5.27
C HIS A 43 3.10 2.05 -5.81
N THR A 44 3.23 2.24 -7.12
CA THR A 44 4.43 2.84 -7.72
C THR A 44 4.67 4.26 -7.19
N LYS A 45 3.62 5.05 -6.95
CA LYS A 45 3.75 6.40 -6.41
C LYS A 45 4.31 6.40 -4.99
N VAL A 46 3.87 5.47 -4.13
CA VAL A 46 4.43 5.30 -2.77
C VAL A 46 5.94 5.08 -2.84
N HIS A 47 6.39 4.10 -3.63
CA HIS A 47 7.83 3.81 -3.79
C HIS A 47 8.63 4.89 -4.55
N SER A 48 7.96 5.74 -5.32
CA SER A 48 8.59 6.88 -5.99
C SER A 48 8.83 8.07 -5.04
N VAL A 49 8.05 8.19 -3.97
CA VAL A 49 8.10 9.34 -3.05
C VAL A 49 8.79 8.98 -1.74
N LEU A 50 8.58 7.76 -1.26
CA LEU A 50 9.08 7.28 0.02
C LEU A 50 10.11 6.18 -0.19
N ASN A 51 11.22 6.28 0.54
CA ASN A 51 12.18 5.19 0.63
C ASN A 51 11.78 4.18 1.72
N GLU A 52 12.42 3.01 1.72
CA GLU A 52 12.09 1.92 2.65
C GLU A 52 12.21 2.30 4.14
N LYS A 53 13.15 3.20 4.51
CA LYS A 53 13.30 3.65 5.91
C LYS A 53 12.18 4.59 6.34
N GLU A 54 11.71 5.45 5.43
CA GLU A 54 10.56 6.33 5.68
C GLU A 54 9.29 5.50 5.84
N LEU A 55 9.09 4.49 4.96
CA LEU A 55 7.97 3.55 5.08
C LEU A 55 7.97 2.82 6.42
N GLU A 56 9.11 2.28 6.84
CA GLU A 56 9.25 1.56 8.11
C GLU A 56 8.95 2.43 9.35
N ARG A 57 9.43 3.69 9.36
CA ARG A 57 9.42 4.52 10.57
C ARG A 57 8.23 5.44 10.65
N GLU A 58 7.90 6.09 9.54
CA GLU A 58 6.95 7.20 9.50
C GLU A 58 5.63 6.80 8.84
N TYR A 59 5.61 5.85 7.92
CA TYR A 59 4.42 5.50 7.12
C TYR A 59 4.00 4.02 7.27
N ASN A 60 4.29 3.42 8.43
CA ASN A 60 4.09 1.99 8.67
C ASN A 60 2.66 1.57 9.04
N THR A 61 1.70 2.49 8.97
CA THR A 61 0.30 2.29 9.34
C THR A 61 -0.60 3.09 8.41
N MET A 62 -1.83 2.62 8.15
CA MET A 62 -2.80 3.33 7.32
C MET A 62 -3.14 4.75 7.82
N GLU A 63 -3.07 4.99 9.13
CA GLU A 63 -3.32 6.34 9.68
C GLU A 63 -2.21 7.35 9.37
N LYS A 64 -1.05 6.87 8.94
CA LYS A 64 0.12 7.71 8.67
C LYS A 64 0.37 7.94 7.18
N ILE A 65 -0.31 7.19 6.30
CA ILE A 65 -0.30 7.34 4.84
C ILE A 65 -1.51 8.18 4.40
#